data_AF-A0A7S0WH14-F1
#
_entry.id   AF-A0A7S0WH14-F1
#
_cell.length_a   1.000
_cell.length_b   1.000
_cell.length_c   1.000
_cell.angle_alpha   90.00
_cell.angle_beta   90.00
_cell.angle_gamma   90.00
#
_symmetry.space_group_name_H-M   'P 1'
#
loop_
_entity.id
_entity.type
_entity.pdbx_description
1 polymer ?
#
loop_
_entity_poly.entity_id
_entity_poly.type
_entity_poly.pdbx_seq_one_letter_code
_entity_poly.pdbx_strand_id
1 'polypeptide(L)'
;IKPPDVDPPEYTKSVSAHHFGPVLAIQRSPFFSDILLTVGEWTFRIWKEGIQAPIFVSHCADFTLATGCWSPTRPGLIYTAKTDGNLEVWDLLDRSHEASMVATISSSSIQSIQFWPVSQNQQLLAVGDGQGVLHIMEMPRNLRRPVANEKEIMTKFFDREVARCNYTEERRVFHAAEKKEKGAAELAAKAEEGKAEKGKKGEDQLWDAKAEQEYHELERAFKIQLGLISEDDPDEGPLQPPGKRTNKE
;
A
#
# COMPACT_ATOMS: atom_id res chain seq x y z
N ILE A 1 -41.54 -12.99 7.17
CA ILE A 1 -41.06 -14.14 6.37
C ILE A 1 -40.42 -13.56 5.12
N LYS A 2 -39.10 -13.66 5.00
CA LYS A 2 -38.31 -13.14 3.88
C LYS A 2 -38.64 -13.95 2.61
N PRO A 3 -38.80 -13.34 1.43
CA PRO A 3 -38.84 -14.10 0.17
C PRO A 3 -37.52 -14.87 -0.01
N PRO A 4 -37.56 -16.14 -0.44
CA PRO A 4 -36.38 -17.00 -0.53
C PRO A 4 -35.30 -16.51 -1.52
N ASP A 5 -35.59 -15.54 -2.40
CA ASP A 5 -34.71 -15.12 -3.50
C ASP A 5 -34.17 -13.69 -3.41
N VAL A 6 -34.24 -13.03 -2.25
CA VAL A 6 -33.72 -11.65 -2.11
C VAL A 6 -32.50 -11.64 -1.20
N ASP A 7 -31.30 -11.52 -1.77
CA ASP A 7 -30.10 -11.25 -0.98
C ASP A 7 -30.28 -9.93 -0.22
N PRO A 8 -29.83 -9.85 1.05
CA PRO A 8 -29.89 -8.60 1.79
C PRO A 8 -29.12 -7.52 1.02
N PRO A 9 -29.60 -6.27 0.97
CA PRO A 9 -28.89 -5.21 0.27
C PRO A 9 -27.48 -5.08 0.84
N GLU A 10 -26.49 -5.19 -0.03
CA GLU A 10 -25.09 -4.99 0.34
C GLU A 10 -24.87 -3.50 0.62
N TYR A 11 -24.84 -3.14 1.90
CA TYR A 11 -24.71 -1.74 2.34
C TYR A 11 -23.29 -1.18 2.12
N THR A 12 -22.29 -2.05 1.92
CA THR A 12 -20.88 -1.68 1.77
C THR A 12 -20.47 -1.85 0.32
N LYS A 13 -20.32 -0.74 -0.42
CA LYS A 13 -19.87 -0.80 -1.82
C LYS A 13 -18.36 -1.03 -1.98
N SER A 14 -17.56 -0.56 -1.03
CA SER A 14 -16.09 -0.66 -1.08
C SER A 14 -15.46 -0.38 0.28
N VAL A 15 -14.36 -1.05 0.59
CA VAL A 15 -13.48 -0.76 1.74
C VAL A 15 -12.08 -0.50 1.23
N SER A 16 -11.45 0.58 1.69
CA SER A 16 -10.21 1.08 1.10
C SER A 16 -9.28 1.66 2.17
N ALA A 17 -8.13 1.03 2.38
CA ALA A 17 -7.13 1.43 3.39
C ALA A 17 -6.06 2.33 2.77
N HIS A 18 -6.44 3.53 2.34
CA HIS A 18 -5.48 4.45 1.74
C HIS A 18 -4.90 5.45 2.75
N HIS A 19 -5.66 5.90 3.76
CA HIS A 19 -5.19 6.94 4.70
C HIS A 19 -4.16 6.39 5.67
N PHE A 20 -3.11 7.19 5.90
CA PHE A 20 -2.18 6.97 6.98
C PHE A 20 -2.80 7.60 8.22
N GLY A 21 -3.44 6.77 9.05
CA GLY A 21 -4.14 7.21 10.26
C GLY A 21 -5.65 7.39 10.08
N PRO A 22 -6.33 7.98 11.09
CA PRO A 22 -7.76 8.20 11.09
C PRO A 22 -8.19 9.16 9.97
N VAL A 23 -9.40 8.94 9.47
CA VAL A 23 -10.10 9.92 8.62
C VAL A 23 -10.81 10.90 9.54
N LEU A 24 -10.40 12.16 9.48
CA LEU A 24 -10.86 13.23 10.37
C LEU A 24 -12.07 13.98 9.81
N ALA A 25 -12.18 14.06 8.48
CA ALA A 25 -13.35 14.63 7.82
C ALA A 25 -13.69 13.89 6.53
N ILE A 26 -14.98 13.84 6.22
CA ILE A 26 -15.51 13.36 4.95
C ILE A 26 -16.60 14.31 4.46
N GLN A 27 -16.56 14.69 3.19
CA GLN A 27 -17.56 15.56 2.61
C GLN A 27 -17.75 15.30 1.12
N ARG A 28 -19.00 15.20 0.67
CA ARG A 28 -19.33 15.15 -0.75
C ARG A 28 -19.21 16.55 -1.36
N SER A 29 -18.77 16.63 -2.61
CA SER A 29 -18.70 17.91 -3.31
C SER A 29 -20.11 18.51 -3.44
N PRO A 30 -20.31 19.80 -3.15
CA PRO A 30 -21.59 20.46 -3.38
C PRO A 30 -21.91 20.66 -4.87
N PHE A 31 -20.93 20.44 -5.76
CA PHE A 31 -21.07 20.66 -7.21
C PHE A 31 -21.11 19.37 -8.03
N PHE A 32 -20.54 18.29 -7.50
CA PHE A 32 -20.42 17.00 -8.16
C PHE A 32 -20.95 15.90 -7.26
N SER A 33 -22.05 15.29 -7.69
CA SER A 33 -22.71 14.25 -6.91
C SER A 33 -21.90 12.98 -6.83
N ASP A 34 -20.84 12.77 -7.59
CA ASP A 34 -20.02 11.54 -7.60
C ASP A 34 -18.64 11.75 -6.97
N ILE A 35 -18.36 12.95 -6.45
CA ILE A 35 -17.04 13.32 -5.90
C ILE A 35 -17.09 13.47 -4.39
N LEU A 36 -16.13 12.85 -3.71
CA LEU A 36 -15.98 12.87 -2.26
C LEU A 36 -14.59 13.39 -1.88
N LEU A 37 -14.53 14.20 -0.83
CA LEU A 37 -13.31 14.61 -0.15
C LEU A 37 -13.21 13.82 1.15
N THR A 38 -12.01 13.35 1.45
CA THR A 38 -11.65 12.81 2.75
C THR A 38 -10.38 13.48 3.23
N VAL A 39 -10.32 13.83 4.50
CA VAL A 39 -9.14 14.43 5.14
C VAL A 39 -8.60 13.42 6.14
N GLY A 40 -7.38 12.95 5.93
CA GLY A 40 -6.62 12.19 6.92
C GLY A 40 -5.64 13.10 7.66
N GLU A 41 -4.80 12.53 8.50
CA GLU A 41 -3.85 13.32 9.31
C GLU A 41 -2.83 14.10 8.47
N TRP A 42 -2.33 13.56 7.36
CA TRP A 42 -1.22 14.19 6.61
C TRP A 42 -1.59 14.62 5.20
N THR A 43 -2.70 14.10 4.68
CA THR A 43 -3.13 14.37 3.30
C THR A 43 -4.65 14.43 3.25
N PHE A 44 -5.17 15.23 2.33
CA PHE A 44 -6.54 15.06 1.87
C PHE A 44 -6.55 14.32 0.53
N ARG A 45 -7.67 13.68 0.25
CA ARG A 45 -7.86 12.91 -0.97
C ARG A 45 -9.23 13.15 -1.56
N ILE A 46 -9.27 13.13 -2.88
CA ILE A 46 -10.49 13.24 -3.66
C ILE A 46 -10.76 11.88 -4.30
N TRP A 47 -12.01 11.46 -4.21
CA TRP A 47 -12.50 10.17 -4.69
C TRP A 47 -13.62 10.42 -5.70
N LYS A 48 -13.73 9.53 -6.67
CA LYS A 48 -14.87 9.43 -7.57
C LYS A 48 -15.58 8.11 -7.33
N GLU A 49 -16.90 8.14 -7.21
CA GLU A 49 -17.68 6.92 -7.07
C GLU A 49 -17.42 5.96 -8.25
N GLY A 50 -17.25 4.67 -7.93
CA GLY A 50 -16.90 3.64 -8.91
C GLY A 50 -15.40 3.47 -9.16
N ILE A 51 -14.54 4.36 -8.64
CA ILE A 51 -13.08 4.22 -8.72
C ILE A 51 -12.53 3.76 -7.36
N GLN A 52 -11.76 2.68 -7.34
CA GLN A 52 -11.25 2.10 -6.08
C GLN A 52 -10.10 2.90 -5.45
N ALA A 53 -9.33 3.60 -6.28
CA ALA A 53 -8.22 4.45 -5.86
C ALA A 53 -8.66 5.93 -5.82
N PRO A 54 -8.04 6.75 -4.95
CA PRO A 54 -8.27 8.18 -4.94
C PRO A 54 -7.80 8.78 -6.27
N ILE A 55 -8.65 9.61 -6.88
CA ILE A 55 -8.32 10.30 -8.14
C ILE A 55 -7.29 11.41 -7.91
N PHE A 56 -7.26 11.97 -6.70
CA PHE A 56 -6.27 12.97 -6.31
C PHE A 56 -5.83 12.74 -4.86
N VAL A 57 -4.54 12.94 -4.62
CA VAL A 57 -3.91 12.89 -3.29
C VAL A 57 -3.10 14.17 -3.16
N SER A 58 -3.35 14.93 -2.09
CA SER A 58 -2.59 16.15 -1.81
C SER A 58 -1.13 15.84 -1.50
N HIS A 59 -0.29 16.88 -1.54
CA HIS A 59 1.03 16.78 -0.93
C HIS A 59 0.90 16.49 0.57
N CYS A 60 1.92 15.85 1.15
CA CYS A 60 2.00 15.66 2.59
C CYS A 60 2.13 17.04 3.24
N ALA A 61 1.24 17.33 4.20
CA ALA A 61 1.28 18.57 4.95
C ALA A 61 2.47 18.59 5.93
N ASP A 62 3.00 19.78 6.20
CA ASP A 62 4.11 19.99 7.15
C ASP A 62 3.67 19.81 8.62
N PHE A 63 2.37 20.00 8.87
CA PHE A 63 1.70 19.74 10.14
C PHE A 63 0.44 18.93 9.88
N THR A 64 0.00 18.16 10.88
CA THR A 64 -1.19 17.34 10.70
C THR A 64 -2.42 18.21 10.40
N LEU A 65 -3.23 17.76 9.45
CA LEU A 65 -4.56 18.27 9.18
C LEU A 65 -5.47 17.86 10.34
N ALA A 66 -6.35 18.76 10.74
CA ALA A 66 -7.36 18.52 11.76
C ALA A 66 -8.76 18.37 11.14
N THR A 67 -9.06 19.15 10.09
CA THR A 67 -10.33 19.08 9.38
C THR A 67 -10.20 19.68 7.97
N GLY A 68 -11.24 19.55 7.14
CA GLY A 68 -11.30 20.20 5.85
C GLY A 68 -12.68 20.07 5.19
N CYS A 69 -12.95 20.96 4.23
CA CYS A 69 -14.22 21.02 3.54
C CYS A 69 -14.10 21.64 2.13
N TRP A 70 -15.08 21.37 1.29
CA TRP A 70 -15.25 22.03 0.00
C TRP A 70 -15.69 23.48 0.19
N SER A 71 -15.28 24.34 -0.73
CA SER A 71 -15.93 25.63 -0.92
C SER A 71 -17.41 25.41 -1.27
N PRO A 72 -18.35 26.13 -0.65
CA PRO A 72 -19.76 26.09 -1.04
C PRO A 72 -20.03 26.92 -2.31
N THR A 73 -19.06 27.73 -2.77
CA THR A 73 -19.24 28.68 -3.88
C THR A 73 -18.39 28.40 -5.10
N ARG A 74 -17.28 27.66 -4.95
CA ARG A 74 -16.37 27.34 -6.06
C ARG A 74 -16.05 25.83 -6.15
N PRO A 75 -16.25 25.17 -7.30
CA PRO A 75 -16.04 23.72 -7.43
C PRO A 75 -14.59 23.25 -7.33
N GLY A 76 -13.61 24.13 -7.57
CA GLY A 76 -12.18 23.79 -7.52
C GLY A 76 -11.50 24.10 -6.19
N LEU A 77 -12.22 24.64 -5.20
CA LEU A 77 -11.63 25.10 -3.95
C LEU A 77 -11.91 24.15 -2.79
N ILE A 78 -10.85 23.84 -2.06
CA ILE A 78 -10.88 23.05 -0.82
C ILE A 78 -10.21 23.87 0.28
N TYR A 79 -10.74 23.76 1.49
CA TYR A 79 -10.18 24.33 2.69
C TYR A 79 -9.70 23.21 3.59
N THR A 80 -8.47 23.30 4.07
CA THR A 80 -7.92 22.39 5.09
C THR A 80 -7.45 23.21 6.27
N ALA A 81 -7.67 22.71 7.47
CA ALA A 81 -7.21 23.34 8.69
C ALA A 81 -6.22 22.41 9.39
N LYS A 82 -5.14 22.99 9.91
CA LYS A 82 -4.03 22.27 10.51
C LYS A 82 -4.03 22.39 12.04
N THR A 83 -3.33 21.47 12.68
CA THR A 83 -3.17 21.42 14.14
C THR A 83 -2.27 22.51 14.71
N ASP A 84 -1.54 23.24 13.86
CA ASP A 84 -0.73 24.41 14.21
C ASP A 84 -1.53 25.72 14.19
N GLY A 85 -2.82 25.68 13.85
CA GLY A 85 -3.69 26.85 13.78
C GLY A 85 -3.72 27.56 12.43
N ASN A 86 -3.12 26.96 11.40
CA ASN A 86 -3.16 27.47 10.03
C ASN A 86 -4.35 26.91 9.24
N LEU A 87 -5.04 27.80 8.53
CA LEU A 87 -6.03 27.48 7.51
C LEU A 87 -5.40 27.60 6.13
N GLU A 88 -5.52 26.55 5.32
CA GLU A 88 -5.03 26.50 3.96
C GLU A 88 -6.17 26.48 2.95
N VAL A 89 -5.97 27.18 1.84
CA VAL A 89 -6.91 27.23 0.72
C VAL A 89 -6.24 26.61 -0.49
N TRP A 90 -6.80 25.52 -0.98
CA TRP A 90 -6.34 24.79 -2.15
C TRP A 90 -7.23 25.15 -3.34
N ASP A 91 -6.66 25.80 -4.35
CA ASP A 91 -7.32 26.01 -5.64
C ASP A 91 -6.72 25.03 -6.66
N LEU A 92 -7.45 23.95 -6.93
CA LEU A 92 -7.01 22.86 -7.80
C LEU A 92 -6.79 23.28 -9.26
N LEU A 93 -7.32 24.43 -9.67
CA LEU A 93 -7.17 24.97 -11.02
C LEU A 93 -5.99 25.93 -11.15
N ASP A 94 -5.52 26.50 -10.04
CA ASP A 94 -4.31 27.34 -10.00
C ASP A 94 -3.09 26.47 -9.65
N ARG A 95 -3.09 25.90 -8.44
CA ARG A 95 -1.99 25.10 -7.89
C ARG A 95 -2.54 23.89 -7.19
N SER A 96 -2.42 22.74 -7.85
CA SER A 96 -2.84 21.45 -7.28
C SER A 96 -1.77 20.80 -6.39
N HIS A 97 -0.52 21.25 -6.43
CA HIS A 97 0.59 20.62 -5.71
C HIS A 97 0.87 21.25 -4.34
N GLU A 98 0.29 22.43 -4.05
CA GLU A 98 0.46 23.17 -2.80
C GLU A 98 -0.77 24.03 -2.50
N ALA A 99 -0.88 24.50 -1.26
CA ALA A 99 -1.92 25.46 -0.89
C ALA A 99 -1.71 26.80 -1.63
N SER A 100 -2.78 27.30 -2.26
CA SER A 100 -2.77 28.59 -2.95
C SER A 100 -2.64 29.77 -1.98
N MET A 101 -3.20 29.62 -0.78
CA MET A 101 -3.16 30.61 0.29
C MET A 101 -3.08 29.90 1.64
N VAL A 102 -2.37 30.50 2.59
CA VAL A 102 -2.29 30.06 3.99
C VAL A 102 -2.60 31.27 4.88
N ALA A 103 -3.47 31.07 5.87
CA ALA A 103 -3.83 32.08 6.85
C ALA A 103 -3.69 31.52 8.27
N THR A 104 -2.87 32.15 9.09
CA THR A 104 -2.74 31.80 10.51
C THR A 104 -3.91 32.39 11.28
N ILE A 105 -4.76 31.53 11.85
CA ILE A 105 -5.99 31.95 12.54
C ILE A 105 -5.78 31.98 14.05
N SER A 106 -5.12 30.96 14.59
CA SER A 106 -4.85 30.80 16.02
C SER A 106 -3.43 30.25 16.22
N SER A 107 -2.92 30.32 17.43
CA SER A 107 -1.69 29.61 17.84
C SER A 107 -1.98 28.19 18.37
N SER A 108 -3.24 27.77 18.29
CA SER A 108 -3.73 26.46 18.73
C SER A 108 -4.39 25.70 17.58
N SER A 109 -4.48 24.37 17.72
CA SER A 109 -5.13 23.48 16.75
C SER A 109 -6.53 23.92 16.38
N ILE A 110 -6.82 24.04 15.08
CA ILE A 110 -8.18 24.27 14.58
C ILE A 110 -8.96 22.96 14.68
N GLN A 111 -10.15 23.00 15.27
CA GLN A 111 -10.99 21.81 15.48
C GLN A 111 -12.16 21.75 14.48
N SER A 112 -12.70 22.91 14.08
CA SER A 112 -13.84 22.96 13.18
C SER A 112 -13.79 24.17 12.25
N ILE A 113 -14.30 23.99 11.03
CA ILE A 113 -14.50 25.05 10.05
C ILE A 113 -15.89 24.94 9.47
N GLN A 114 -16.61 26.06 9.36
CA GLN A 114 -17.95 26.07 8.79
C GLN A 114 -18.24 27.38 8.05
N PHE A 115 -18.74 27.25 6.82
CA PHE A 115 -19.20 28.39 6.03
C PHE A 115 -20.62 28.81 6.41
N TRP A 116 -20.84 30.11 6.44
CA TRP A 116 -22.16 30.71 6.62
C TRP A 116 -22.47 31.68 5.47
N PRO A 117 -23.43 31.37 4.58
CA PRO A 117 -23.82 32.29 3.51
C PRO A 117 -24.73 33.41 4.06
N VAL A 118 -24.23 34.65 4.12
CA VAL A 118 -25.01 35.81 4.59
C VAL A 118 -25.81 36.43 3.45
N SER A 119 -25.19 36.61 2.29
CA SER A 119 -25.79 37.17 1.07
C SER A 119 -25.05 36.65 -0.18
N GLN A 120 -25.49 37.06 -1.38
CA GLN A 120 -24.77 36.72 -2.62
C GLN A 120 -23.35 37.29 -2.69
N ASN A 121 -23.10 38.42 -1.99
CA ASN A 121 -21.82 39.11 -2.01
C ASN A 121 -20.99 38.90 -0.74
N GLN A 122 -21.60 38.31 0.30
CA GLN A 122 -20.97 38.11 1.59
C GLN A 122 -21.26 36.71 2.11
N GLN A 123 -20.22 36.02 2.53
CA GLN A 123 -20.31 34.80 3.32
C GLN A 123 -19.32 34.97 4.47
N LEU A 124 -19.44 34.16 5.49
CA LEU A 124 -18.52 34.13 6.61
C LEU A 124 -17.93 32.74 6.71
N LEU A 125 -16.74 32.66 7.27
CA LEU A 125 -16.12 31.42 7.71
C LEU A 125 -15.98 31.50 9.22
N ALA A 126 -16.59 30.54 9.90
CA ALA A 126 -16.42 30.31 11.32
C ALA A 126 -15.32 29.25 11.51
N VAL A 127 -14.35 29.53 12.38
CA VAL A 127 -13.26 28.63 12.73
C VAL A 127 -13.21 28.48 14.25
N GLY A 128 -13.42 27.27 14.75
CA GLY A 128 -13.30 26.96 16.17
C GLY A 128 -11.92 26.39 16.47
N ASP A 129 -11.20 26.97 17.44
CA ASP A 129 -9.90 26.47 17.88
C ASP A 129 -9.98 25.57 19.13
N GLY A 130 -8.87 24.93 19.45
CA GLY A 130 -8.74 24.01 20.59
C GLY A 130 -8.79 24.69 21.97
N GLN A 131 -8.74 26.03 22.04
CA GLN A 131 -8.92 26.78 23.29
C GLN A 131 -10.39 27.16 23.52
N GLY A 132 -11.29 26.77 22.60
CA GLY A 132 -12.71 27.11 22.67
C GLY A 132 -13.02 28.52 22.16
N VAL A 133 -12.10 29.15 21.42
CA VAL A 133 -12.33 30.46 20.81
C VAL A 133 -12.93 30.27 19.41
N LEU A 134 -13.97 31.04 19.12
CA LEU A 134 -14.59 31.10 17.81
C LEU A 134 -14.10 32.33 17.04
N HIS A 135 -13.44 32.10 15.91
CA HIS A 135 -12.99 33.13 15.00
C HIS A 135 -13.98 33.24 13.84
N ILE A 136 -14.46 34.45 13.55
CA ILE A 136 -15.36 34.72 12.41
C ILE A 136 -14.64 35.65 11.45
N MET A 137 -14.52 35.23 10.19
CA MET A 137 -13.87 36.00 9.14
C MET A 137 -14.72 36.08 7.88
N GLU A 138 -14.61 37.20 7.18
CA GLU A 138 -15.21 37.38 5.88
C GLU A 138 -14.27 36.88 4.79
N MET A 139 -14.74 35.98 3.91
CA MET A 139 -13.86 35.48 2.85
C MET A 139 -13.66 36.51 1.75
N PRO A 140 -12.41 36.66 1.28
CA PRO A 140 -12.07 37.48 0.13
C PRO A 140 -12.90 37.18 -1.12
N ARG A 141 -13.14 38.21 -1.93
CA ARG A 141 -13.98 38.12 -3.14
C ARG A 141 -13.50 37.06 -4.13
N ASN A 142 -12.19 36.88 -4.29
CA ASN A 142 -11.58 35.90 -5.19
C ASN A 142 -11.82 34.44 -4.78
N LEU A 143 -12.03 34.17 -3.48
CA LEU A 143 -12.29 32.82 -2.98
C LEU A 143 -13.78 32.44 -3.04
N ARG A 144 -14.64 33.44 -3.27
CA ARG A 144 -16.09 33.29 -3.19
C ARG A 144 -16.80 33.48 -4.53
N ARG A 145 -16.21 34.26 -5.44
CA ARG A 145 -16.77 34.47 -6.77
C ARG A 145 -16.33 33.35 -7.70
N PRO A 146 -17.26 32.55 -8.27
CA PRO A 146 -16.91 31.52 -9.23
C PRO A 146 -16.32 32.11 -10.50
N VAL A 147 -15.36 31.39 -11.07
CA VAL A 147 -14.76 31.72 -12.38
C VAL A 147 -15.68 31.19 -13.49
N ALA A 148 -15.66 31.84 -14.65
CA ALA A 148 -16.44 31.37 -15.80
C ALA A 148 -16.01 29.95 -16.18
N ASN A 149 -17.00 29.08 -16.46
CA ASN A 149 -16.80 27.69 -16.86
C ASN A 149 -16.01 26.83 -15.86
N GLU A 150 -15.87 27.26 -14.59
CA GLU A 150 -15.06 26.56 -13.58
C GLU A 150 -15.52 25.12 -13.37
N LYS A 151 -16.85 24.89 -13.39
CA LYS A 151 -17.42 23.55 -13.27
C LYS A 151 -16.98 22.63 -14.42
N GLU A 152 -17.03 23.11 -15.66
CA GLU A 152 -16.63 22.33 -16.84
C GLU A 152 -15.13 22.04 -16.84
N ILE A 153 -14.32 23.01 -16.42
CA ILE A 153 -12.86 22.84 -16.30
C ILE A 153 -12.56 21.79 -15.22
N MET A 154 -13.24 21.84 -14.07
CA MET A 154 -13.11 20.82 -13.02
C MET A 154 -13.57 19.44 -13.46
N THR A 155 -14.63 19.33 -14.27
CA THR A 155 -15.03 18.04 -14.86
C THR A 155 -13.89 17.45 -15.69
N LYS A 156 -13.29 18.24 -16.58
CA LYS A 156 -12.14 17.81 -17.39
C LYS A 156 -10.93 17.44 -16.53
N PHE A 157 -10.69 18.16 -15.44
CA PHE A 157 -9.65 17.84 -14.47
C PHE A 157 -9.88 16.44 -13.88
N PHE A 158 -11.09 16.15 -13.39
CA PHE A 158 -11.41 14.84 -12.82
C PHE A 158 -11.36 13.72 -13.86
N ASP A 159 -11.83 13.94 -15.07
CA ASP A 159 -11.78 12.92 -16.13
C ASP A 159 -10.34 12.55 -16.50
N ARG A 160 -9.43 13.52 -16.52
CA ARG A 160 -8.00 13.27 -16.70
C ARG A 160 -7.41 12.44 -15.54
N GLU A 161 -7.76 12.77 -14.30
CA GLU A 161 -7.30 12.03 -13.13
C GLU A 161 -7.84 10.59 -13.09
N VAL A 162 -9.10 10.39 -13.49
CA VAL A 162 -9.68 9.04 -13.64
C VAL A 162 -8.92 8.23 -14.69
N ALA A 163 -8.63 8.82 -15.85
CA ALA A 163 -7.85 8.15 -16.88
C ALA A 163 -6.45 7.76 -16.38
N ARG A 164 -5.79 8.64 -15.61
CA ARG A 164 -4.50 8.36 -14.96
C ARG A 164 -4.59 7.21 -13.95
N CYS A 165 -5.64 7.16 -13.14
CA CYS A 165 -5.88 6.07 -12.19
C CYS A 165 -6.07 4.73 -12.91
N ASN A 166 -6.91 4.69 -13.94
CA ASN A 166 -7.15 3.47 -14.71
C ASN A 166 -5.87 2.94 -15.36
N TYR A 167 -5.09 3.83 -15.99
CA TYR A 167 -3.79 3.47 -16.56
C TYR A 167 -2.82 2.89 -15.52
N THR A 168 -2.80 3.48 -14.32
CA THR A 168 -1.91 3.03 -13.24
C THR A 168 -2.32 1.64 -12.73
N GLU A 169 -3.62 1.40 -12.59
CA GLU A 169 -4.15 0.10 -12.17
C GLU A 169 -3.90 -0.99 -13.22
N GLU A 170 -4.13 -0.73 -14.51
CA GLU A 170 -3.79 -1.66 -15.60
C GLU A 170 -2.31 -2.03 -15.57
N ARG A 171 -1.43 -1.03 -15.41
CA ARG A 171 0.01 -1.25 -15.33
C ARG A 171 0.42 -2.02 -14.08
N ARG A 172 -0.24 -1.79 -12.96
CA ARG A 172 -0.02 -2.53 -11.71
C ARG A 172 -0.39 -4.00 -11.87
N VAL A 173 -1.49 -4.32 -12.55
CA VAL A 173 -1.88 -5.71 -12.86
C VAL A 173 -0.82 -6.38 -13.74
N PHE A 174 -0.32 -5.68 -14.76
CA PHE A 174 0.74 -6.21 -15.64
C PHE A 174 2.03 -6.52 -14.85
N HIS A 175 2.54 -5.57 -14.06
CA HIS A 175 3.74 -5.80 -13.24
C HIS A 175 3.54 -6.89 -12.17
N ALA A 176 2.33 -7.01 -11.60
CA ALA A 176 2.03 -8.06 -10.64
C ALA A 176 2.04 -9.45 -11.29
N ALA A 177 1.52 -9.58 -12.52
CA ALA A 177 1.59 -10.82 -13.30
C ALA A 177 3.04 -11.18 -13.63
N GLU A 178 3.83 -10.23 -14.14
CA GLU A 178 5.24 -10.44 -14.48
C GLU A 178 6.07 -10.85 -13.24
N LYS A 179 5.84 -10.20 -12.09
CA LYS A 179 6.50 -10.56 -10.82
C LYS A 179 6.12 -11.96 -10.36
N LYS A 180 4.85 -12.37 -10.54
CA LYS A 180 4.38 -13.72 -10.19
C LYS A 180 5.04 -14.77 -11.09
N GLU A 181 5.15 -14.50 -12.38
CA GLU A 181 5.82 -15.39 -13.34
C GLU A 181 7.32 -15.53 -13.04
N LYS A 182 8.02 -14.40 -12.85
CA LYS A 182 9.45 -14.40 -12.47
C LYS A 182 9.69 -15.09 -11.13
N GLY A 183 8.83 -14.83 -10.13
CA GLY A 183 8.93 -15.49 -8.83
C GLY A 183 8.68 -17.00 -8.89
N ALA A 184 7.74 -17.45 -9.72
CA ALA A 184 7.49 -18.87 -9.94
C ALA A 184 8.67 -19.55 -10.66
N ALA A 185 9.25 -18.89 -11.68
CA ALA A 185 10.44 -19.38 -12.37
C ALA A 185 11.67 -19.46 -11.44
N GLU A 186 11.87 -18.47 -10.58
CA GLU A 186 12.98 -18.48 -9.60
C GLU A 186 12.81 -19.60 -8.55
N LEU A 187 11.58 -19.82 -8.06
CA LEU A 187 11.28 -20.94 -7.15
C LEU A 187 11.49 -22.29 -7.83
N ALA A 188 11.09 -22.44 -9.10
CA ALA A 188 11.31 -23.66 -9.87
C ALA A 188 12.81 -23.92 -10.13
N ALA A 189 13.58 -22.89 -10.46
CA ALA A 189 15.03 -22.99 -10.65
C ALA A 189 15.73 -23.42 -9.35
N LYS A 190 15.38 -22.80 -8.21
CA LYS A 190 15.91 -23.19 -6.90
C LYS A 190 15.54 -24.62 -6.51
N ALA A 191 14.36 -25.10 -6.90
CA ALA A 191 13.93 -26.47 -6.64
C ALA A 191 14.70 -27.49 -7.50
N GLU A 192 14.98 -27.17 -8.78
CA GLU A 192 15.80 -28.01 -9.66
C GLU A 192 17.27 -28.05 -9.22
N GLU A 193 17.85 -26.91 -8.84
CA GLU A 193 19.21 -26.86 -8.26
C GLU A 193 19.31 -27.73 -6.99
N GLY A 194 18.33 -27.63 -6.08
CA GLY A 194 18.28 -28.45 -4.88
C GLY A 194 18.10 -29.96 -5.14
N LYS A 195 17.43 -30.34 -6.24
CA LYS A 195 17.34 -31.75 -6.67
C LYS A 195 18.65 -32.22 -7.30
N ALA A 196 19.28 -31.41 -8.14
CA ALA A 196 20.56 -31.74 -8.78
C ALA A 196 21.68 -31.91 -7.75
N GLU A 197 21.71 -31.06 -6.72
CA GLU A 197 22.70 -31.14 -5.63
C GLU A 197 22.48 -32.38 -4.75
N LYS A 198 21.22 -32.75 -4.48
CA LYS A 198 20.88 -34.03 -3.80
C LYS A 198 21.22 -35.25 -4.67
N GLY A 199 20.99 -35.17 -5.98
CA GLY A 199 21.32 -36.22 -6.94
C GLY A 199 22.83 -36.48 -6.97
N LYS A 200 23.64 -35.43 -7.11
CA LYS A 200 25.12 -35.53 -7.05
C LYS A 200 25.61 -36.10 -5.72
N LYS A 201 25.07 -35.65 -4.58
CA LYS A 201 25.41 -36.24 -3.27
C LYS A 201 25.06 -37.72 -3.17
N GLY A 202 23.95 -38.14 -3.77
CA GLY A 202 23.57 -39.56 -3.82
C GLY A 202 24.50 -40.38 -4.71
N GLU A 203 24.90 -39.83 -5.86
CA GLU A 203 25.83 -40.48 -6.80
C GLU A 203 27.25 -40.60 -6.22
N ASP A 204 27.76 -39.54 -5.59
CA ASP A 204 29.06 -39.54 -4.88
C ASP A 204 29.05 -40.58 -3.74
N GLN A 205 27.97 -40.64 -2.95
CA GLN A 205 27.82 -41.66 -1.89
C GLN A 205 27.81 -43.10 -2.43
N LEU A 206 27.22 -43.31 -3.61
CA LEU A 206 27.21 -44.62 -4.27
C LEU A 206 28.60 -45.01 -4.80
N TRP A 207 29.33 -44.04 -5.35
CA TRP A 207 30.70 -44.25 -5.80
C TRP A 207 31.63 -44.59 -4.63
N ASP A 208 31.54 -43.83 -3.54
CA ASP A 208 32.33 -44.07 -2.32
C ASP A 208 32.09 -45.47 -1.76
N ALA A 209 30.82 -45.90 -1.68
CA ALA A 209 30.47 -47.25 -1.21
C ALA A 209 31.03 -48.36 -2.12
N LYS A 210 31.07 -48.14 -3.44
CA LYS A 210 31.63 -49.11 -4.39
C LYS A 210 33.17 -49.15 -4.30
N ALA A 211 33.82 -48.01 -4.15
CA ALA A 211 35.27 -47.91 -3.98
C ALA A 211 35.73 -48.58 -2.68
N GLU A 212 34.97 -48.46 -1.59
CA GLU A 212 35.24 -49.17 -0.34
C GLU A 212 35.16 -50.70 -0.51
N GLN A 213 34.15 -51.20 -1.23
CA GLN A 213 34.04 -52.63 -1.53
C GLN A 213 35.24 -53.15 -2.33
N GLU A 214 35.64 -52.46 -3.40
CA GLU A 214 36.81 -52.83 -4.20
C GLU A 214 38.11 -52.81 -3.38
N TYR A 215 38.27 -51.83 -2.47
CA TYR A 215 39.42 -51.79 -1.56
C TYR A 215 39.45 -52.99 -0.62
N HIS A 216 38.31 -53.38 -0.04
CA HIS A 216 38.23 -54.53 0.85
C HIS A 216 38.54 -55.85 0.13
N GLU A 217 38.09 -56.02 -1.11
CA GLU A 217 38.43 -57.17 -1.94
C GLU A 217 39.94 -57.24 -2.23
N LEU A 218 40.55 -56.11 -2.59
CA LEU A 218 41.99 -55.99 -2.80
C LEU A 218 42.79 -56.26 -1.53
N GLU A 219 42.37 -55.68 -0.40
CA GLU A 219 43.01 -55.87 0.90
C GLU A 219 42.94 -57.35 1.32
N ARG A 220 41.80 -58.01 1.12
CA ARG A 220 41.63 -59.43 1.41
C ARG A 220 42.52 -60.30 0.52
N ALA A 221 42.53 -60.05 -0.78
CA ALA A 221 43.40 -60.76 -1.72
C ALA A 221 44.89 -60.60 -1.37
N PHE A 222 45.31 -59.39 -0.99
CA PHE A 222 46.68 -59.11 -0.57
C PHE A 222 47.04 -59.83 0.74
N LYS A 223 46.12 -59.85 1.72
CA LYS A 223 46.32 -60.56 3.00
C LYS A 223 46.40 -62.08 2.82
N ILE A 224 45.62 -62.66 1.89
CA ILE A 224 45.72 -64.08 1.49
C ILE A 224 47.09 -64.34 0.84
N GLN A 225 47.53 -63.46 -0.06
CA GLN A 225 48.82 -63.60 -0.75
C GLN A 225 50.03 -63.55 0.20
N LEU A 226 49.97 -62.71 1.24
CA LEU A 226 51.00 -62.65 2.29
C LEU A 226 50.87 -63.75 3.36
N GLY A 227 49.86 -64.63 3.27
CA GLY A 227 49.68 -65.76 4.18
C GLY A 227 49.21 -65.38 5.59
N LEU A 228 48.61 -64.19 5.76
CA LEU A 228 48.07 -63.74 7.05
C LEU A 228 46.66 -64.31 7.33
N ILE A 229 45.94 -64.76 6.29
CA ILE A 229 44.56 -65.27 6.37
C ILE A 229 44.41 -66.43 5.36
N SER A 230 43.60 -67.45 5.67
CA SER A 230 43.30 -68.57 4.76
C SER A 230 42.07 -68.29 3.87
N GLU A 231 41.95 -68.93 2.70
CA GLU A 231 40.80 -68.70 1.79
C GLU A 231 39.43 -69.01 2.43
N ASP A 232 39.40 -69.89 3.44
CA ASP A 232 38.18 -70.37 4.11
C ASP A 232 37.75 -69.52 5.33
N ASP A 233 38.50 -68.49 5.71
CA ASP A 233 38.12 -67.62 6.83
C ASP A 233 36.94 -66.69 6.44
N PRO A 234 35.93 -66.52 7.34
CA PRO A 234 34.72 -65.75 7.03
C PRO A 234 35.05 -64.28 6.80
N ASP A 235 34.36 -63.68 5.82
CA ASP A 235 34.47 -62.26 5.50
C ASP A 235 33.95 -61.45 6.70
N GLU A 236 34.85 -60.91 7.53
CA GLU A 236 34.49 -59.88 8.50
C GLU A 236 34.14 -58.62 7.70
N GLY A 237 32.87 -58.52 7.30
CA GLY A 237 32.33 -57.36 6.59
C GLY A 237 32.59 -56.04 7.31
N PRO A 238 32.24 -54.91 6.67
CA PRO A 238 32.81 -53.60 6.98
C PRO A 238 32.67 -53.24 8.47
N LEU A 239 33.79 -52.83 9.07
CA LEU A 239 33.81 -52.25 10.41
C LEU A 239 32.89 -51.01 10.40
N GLN A 240 31.79 -51.06 11.16
CA GLN A 240 30.85 -49.94 11.25
C GLN A 240 31.61 -48.66 11.61
N PRO A 241 31.39 -47.54 10.91
CA PRO A 241 32.03 -46.29 11.24
C PRO A 241 31.61 -45.88 12.67
N PRO A 242 32.52 -45.30 13.46
CA PRO A 242 32.24 -44.92 14.83
C PRO A 242 31.01 -43.98 14.85
N GLY A 243 29.97 -44.40 15.58
CA GLY A 243 28.70 -43.68 15.63
C GLY A 243 28.88 -42.19 15.92
N LYS A 244 28.23 -41.35 15.11
CA LYS A 244 28.23 -39.89 15.29
C LYS A 244 27.84 -39.56 16.74
N ARG A 245 28.75 -38.91 17.47
CA ARG A 245 28.43 -38.30 18.77
C ARG A 245 27.30 -37.30 18.58
N THR A 246 26.13 -37.63 19.12
CA THR A 246 25.03 -36.69 19.27
C THR A 246 25.35 -35.81 20.46
N ASN A 247 25.72 -34.55 20.22
CA ASN A 247 25.65 -33.54 21.28
C ASN A 247 24.18 -33.17 21.44
N LYS A 248 23.58 -33.64 22.54
CA LYS A 248 22.32 -33.09 23.04
C LYS A 248 22.63 -31.73 23.68
N GLU A 249 21.99 -30.70 23.17
CA GLU A 249 21.49 -29.56 23.95
C GLU A 249 19.96 -29.60 23.91
#